data_AF-A0A7S4K811-F1
#
_entry.id   AF-A0A7S4K811-F1
#
_cell.length_a   1.000
_cell.length_b   1.000
_cell.length_c   1.000
_cell.angle_alpha   90.00
_cell.angle_beta   90.00
_cell.angle_gamma   90.00
#
_symmetry.space_group_name_H-M   'P 1'
#
loop_
_entity.id
_entity.type
_entity.pdbx_description
1 polymer ?
#
loop_
_entity_poly.entity_id
_entity_poly.type
_entity_poly.pdbx_seq_one_letter_code
_entity_poly.pdbx_strand_id
1 'polypeptide(L)'
;DATATSAMKKIGGEQRMEGDDDEEEEEEEYCEEEYCAPIPNDRIVIPNTISYTSVIDAYAQSNRPNAASDAERIFRRMERARSETGNDAAVPNAQSFNAVLNAWAQTGTGRGAMRAEEILRRMVELGKGEDGDGDGEGVKPTVVSFTTVMNGWAKSNESGAADRALGIYRLMSELRDSGDTTARPNAFTYSTLIDSLCRAGRFEEATELWEDMAKSYERARANNGGKEEGGGTAAAAPNAIQLTHIVSTLGKSGDPQAGAKADALLDRLESLHSTHKLDRLRPNVRTYTAVITAHAKSRSFNKARAAASALDRLKSAYAASASDDVRPNVAAYTSLLNACAFAVGDAPEKREALRIAAAAYQQMCSDPNGYGAGVRPNQYAYGTMLRVCSNLIPPGKERTASMTSVFRRCKDEGFVNETVLRAMRGGLSEEECIEAIGSKVASEAKVAGDIPEEWRRNVTKGGGGFRNTQQRRRGGG
;
A
#
# COMPACT_ATOMS: atom_id res chain seq x y z
N ASP A 1 -30.17 14.84 -37.50
CA ASP A 1 -30.61 14.96 -38.90
C ASP A 1 -29.50 14.63 -39.87
N ALA A 2 -29.89 13.91 -40.90
CA ALA A 2 -29.07 13.15 -41.83
C ALA A 2 -28.12 14.02 -42.67
N THR A 3 -26.80 13.85 -42.51
CA THR A 3 -25.78 14.37 -43.46
C THR A 3 -24.45 13.61 -43.42
N ALA A 4 -24.41 12.37 -42.92
CA ALA A 4 -23.16 11.59 -42.79
C ALA A 4 -23.01 10.40 -43.77
N THR A 5 -23.79 10.35 -44.85
CA THR A 5 -23.78 9.22 -45.81
C THR A 5 -23.55 9.66 -47.27
N SER A 6 -22.77 10.72 -47.51
CA SER A 6 -22.47 11.20 -48.87
C SER A 6 -21.01 11.63 -49.07
N ALA A 7 -20.07 10.92 -48.44
CA ALA A 7 -18.64 11.27 -48.50
C ALA A 7 -17.70 10.07 -48.77
N MET A 8 -18.16 9.05 -49.49
CA MET A 8 -17.28 7.99 -50.03
C MET A 8 -17.61 7.62 -51.49
N LYS A 9 -18.01 8.59 -52.31
CA LYS A 9 -18.02 8.42 -53.77
C LYS A 9 -16.67 8.87 -54.32
N LYS A 10 -15.78 7.87 -54.40
CA LYS A 10 -14.54 7.73 -55.17
C LYS A 10 -14.24 8.88 -56.14
N ILE A 11 -13.13 9.57 -55.85
CA ILE A 11 -12.31 10.32 -56.81
C ILE A 11 -11.22 9.36 -57.31
N GLY A 12 -11.00 9.34 -58.63
CA GLY A 12 -9.95 8.58 -59.33
C GLY A 12 -10.55 7.42 -60.14
N GLY A 13 -10.68 7.45 -61.46
CA GLY A 13 -10.04 8.28 -62.49
C GLY A 13 -8.97 7.47 -63.21
N GLU A 14 -9.29 6.93 -64.38
CA GLU A 14 -8.42 6.49 -65.50
C GLU A 14 -9.34 5.81 -66.55
N GLN A 15 -9.76 6.48 -67.63
CA GLN A 15 -9.12 6.63 -68.95
C GLN A 15 -8.77 5.32 -69.71
N ARG A 16 -9.68 4.98 -70.64
CA ARG A 16 -9.51 4.96 -72.11
C ARG A 16 -9.24 3.61 -72.83
N MET A 17 -10.00 3.50 -73.93
CA MET A 17 -9.78 2.83 -75.22
C MET A 17 -10.42 1.45 -75.41
N GLU A 18 -11.50 1.51 -76.18
CA GLU A 18 -12.07 0.50 -77.06
C GLU A 18 -11.01 -0.13 -77.97
N GLY A 19 -11.22 -1.41 -78.29
CA GLY A 19 -10.48 -2.19 -79.26
C GLY A 19 -11.08 -3.59 -79.29
N ASP A 20 -11.86 -3.84 -80.34
CA ASP A 20 -12.65 -5.03 -80.63
C ASP A 20 -11.80 -6.32 -80.75
N ASP A 21 -12.36 -7.44 -80.32
CA ASP A 21 -12.65 -8.62 -81.16
C ASP A 21 -12.91 -9.85 -80.28
N ASP A 22 -14.19 -10.27 -80.32
CA ASP A 22 -14.70 -11.65 -80.34
C ASP A 22 -14.09 -12.72 -79.42
N GLU A 23 -14.89 -13.21 -78.46
CA GLU A 23 -15.40 -14.59 -78.48
C GLU A 23 -16.29 -14.87 -77.24
N GLU A 24 -17.58 -15.08 -77.54
CA GLU A 24 -18.58 -15.94 -76.87
C GLU A 24 -18.56 -16.05 -75.33
N GLU A 25 -19.44 -15.32 -74.64
CA GLU A 25 -20.06 -15.83 -73.40
C GLU A 25 -21.54 -15.44 -73.32
N GLU A 26 -22.34 -16.42 -72.92
CA GLU A 26 -23.78 -16.55 -73.04
C GLU A 26 -24.58 -15.49 -72.25
N GLU A 27 -25.69 -15.03 -72.84
CA GLU A 27 -26.71 -14.24 -72.16
C GLU A 27 -27.42 -15.12 -71.10
N GLU A 28 -26.98 -15.05 -69.84
CA GLU A 28 -27.81 -15.48 -68.71
C GLU A 28 -28.53 -14.28 -68.09
N GLU A 29 -29.79 -14.14 -68.50
CA GLU A 29 -30.86 -13.39 -67.83
C GLU A 29 -31.00 -13.92 -66.38
N TYR A 30 -30.25 -13.34 -65.44
CA TYR A 30 -30.42 -13.61 -64.02
C TYR A 30 -31.70 -12.94 -63.52
N CYS A 31 -32.78 -13.72 -63.48
CA CYS A 31 -34.01 -13.41 -62.78
C CYS A 31 -33.72 -12.97 -61.33
N GLU A 32 -34.11 -11.75 -61.01
CA GLU A 32 -34.26 -11.23 -59.64
C GLU A 32 -35.35 -12.00 -58.89
N GLU A 33 -35.10 -13.20 -58.37
CA GLU A 33 -36.03 -13.85 -57.41
C GLU A 33 -35.43 -15.08 -56.70
N GLU A 34 -34.28 -14.96 -56.03
CA GLU A 34 -33.88 -15.95 -55.03
C GLU A 34 -34.29 -15.51 -53.62
N TYR A 35 -35.46 -16.05 -53.22
CA TYR A 35 -35.87 -16.27 -51.85
C TYR A 35 -34.66 -16.61 -50.96
N CYS A 36 -34.34 -15.72 -50.00
CA CYS A 36 -33.52 -16.07 -48.84
C CYS A 36 -34.21 -17.23 -48.11
N ALA A 37 -33.80 -18.47 -48.41
CA ALA A 37 -34.22 -19.62 -47.64
C ALA A 37 -33.86 -19.39 -46.16
N PRO A 38 -34.77 -19.64 -45.21
CA PRO A 38 -34.44 -19.60 -43.79
C PRO A 38 -33.27 -20.55 -43.55
N ILE A 39 -32.18 -20.03 -42.95
CA ILE A 39 -31.04 -20.86 -42.56
C ILE A 39 -31.60 -21.99 -41.68
N PRO A 40 -31.32 -23.28 -42.00
CA PRO A 40 -31.80 -24.39 -41.20
C PRO A 40 -31.44 -24.19 -39.72
N ASN A 41 -32.42 -24.33 -38.83
CA ASN A 41 -32.29 -24.09 -37.38
C ASN A 41 -31.12 -24.87 -36.74
N ASP A 42 -30.66 -25.95 -37.37
CA ASP A 42 -29.58 -26.82 -36.88
C ASP A 42 -28.15 -26.22 -37.02
N ARG A 43 -28.01 -24.98 -37.52
CA ARG A 43 -26.72 -24.26 -37.62
C ARG A 43 -26.67 -22.94 -36.85
N ILE A 44 -27.70 -22.59 -36.08
CA ILE A 44 -27.67 -21.37 -35.25
C ILE A 44 -26.77 -21.62 -34.04
N VAL A 45 -25.54 -21.10 -34.08
CA VAL A 45 -24.63 -21.11 -32.92
C VAL A 45 -25.16 -20.11 -31.90
N ILE A 46 -25.80 -20.62 -30.85
CA ILE A 46 -26.35 -19.80 -29.77
C ILE A 46 -25.23 -19.49 -28.76
N PRO A 47 -24.98 -18.21 -28.42
CA PRO A 47 -23.98 -17.85 -27.41
C PRO A 47 -24.38 -18.41 -26.04
N ASN A 48 -23.46 -19.12 -25.40
CA ASN A 48 -23.64 -19.66 -24.05
C ASN A 48 -22.93 -18.78 -23.00
N THR A 49 -23.02 -19.16 -21.72
CA THR A 49 -22.35 -18.46 -20.62
C THR A 49 -20.86 -18.22 -20.86
N ILE A 50 -20.13 -19.19 -21.41
CA ILE A 50 -18.69 -19.07 -21.68
C ILE A 50 -18.41 -18.03 -22.77
N SER A 51 -19.22 -18.01 -23.83
CA SER A 51 -19.08 -17.04 -24.91
C SER A 51 -19.28 -15.61 -24.40
N TYR A 52 -20.30 -15.39 -23.57
CA TYR A 52 -20.54 -14.08 -22.95
C TYR A 52 -19.43 -13.69 -21.96
N THR A 53 -19.04 -14.58 -21.04
CA THR A 53 -18.00 -14.28 -20.04
C THR A 53 -16.67 -13.93 -20.70
N SER A 54 -16.29 -14.66 -21.75
CA SER A 54 -15.02 -14.42 -22.47
C SER A 54 -14.96 -13.02 -23.08
N VAL A 55 -16.07 -12.55 -23.67
CA VAL A 55 -16.16 -11.20 -24.23
C VAL A 55 -16.11 -10.14 -23.13
N ILE A 56 -16.82 -10.37 -22.01
CA ILE A 56 -16.81 -9.46 -20.87
C ILE A 56 -15.40 -9.36 -20.28
N ASP A 57 -14.69 -10.48 -20.10
CA ASP A 57 -13.31 -10.50 -19.60
C ASP A 57 -12.35 -9.82 -20.57
N ALA A 58 -12.53 -9.99 -21.88
CA ALA A 58 -11.74 -9.29 -22.88
C ALA A 58 -11.92 -7.76 -22.77
N TYR A 59 -13.16 -7.29 -22.55
CA TYR A 59 -13.39 -5.86 -22.26
C TYR A 59 -12.78 -5.46 -20.91
N ALA A 60 -12.92 -6.27 -19.86
CA ALA A 60 -12.40 -5.99 -18.53
C ALA A 60 -10.87 -5.84 -18.51
N GLN A 61 -10.16 -6.59 -19.37
CA GLN A 61 -8.71 -6.52 -19.53
C GLN A 61 -8.28 -5.46 -20.56
N SER A 62 -9.22 -4.94 -21.35
CA SER A 62 -8.91 -3.92 -22.33
C SER A 62 -8.71 -2.57 -21.64
N ASN A 63 -7.60 -1.89 -21.95
CA ASN A 63 -7.34 -0.54 -21.44
C ASN A 63 -8.07 0.53 -22.28
N ARG A 64 -9.25 0.20 -22.82
CA ARG A 64 -10.02 1.08 -23.72
C ARG A 64 -10.90 2.03 -22.90
N PRO A 65 -11.10 3.28 -23.36
CA PRO A 65 -12.13 4.14 -22.79
C PRO A 65 -13.50 3.47 -22.96
N ASN A 66 -14.35 3.56 -21.94
CA ASN A 66 -15.69 2.95 -21.88
C ASN A 66 -15.74 1.42 -21.86
N ALA A 67 -14.61 0.72 -21.79
CA ALA A 67 -14.57 -0.75 -21.75
C ALA A 67 -15.48 -1.35 -20.66
N ALA A 68 -15.54 -0.73 -19.48
CA ALA A 68 -16.40 -1.17 -18.38
C ALA A 68 -17.90 -1.04 -18.70
N SER A 69 -18.29 0.03 -19.42
CA SER A 69 -19.67 0.21 -19.88
C SER A 69 -20.04 -0.80 -20.96
N ASP A 70 -19.11 -1.13 -21.86
CA ASP A 70 -19.33 -2.16 -22.88
C ASP A 70 -19.42 -3.56 -22.26
N ALA A 71 -18.54 -3.88 -21.31
CA ALA A 71 -18.60 -5.12 -20.54
C ALA A 71 -19.96 -5.28 -19.84
N GLU A 72 -20.47 -4.23 -19.19
CA GLU A 72 -21.78 -4.25 -18.56
C GLU A 72 -22.93 -4.37 -19.58
N ARG A 73 -22.82 -3.73 -20.75
CA ARG A 73 -23.81 -3.86 -21.82
C ARG A 73 -23.92 -5.30 -22.33
N ILE A 74 -22.79 -5.98 -22.52
CA ILE A 74 -22.76 -7.39 -22.92
C ILE A 74 -23.33 -8.29 -21.81
N PHE A 75 -23.03 -7.98 -20.54
CA PHE A 75 -23.62 -8.70 -19.42
C PHE A 75 -25.14 -8.56 -19.36
N ARG A 76 -25.70 -7.35 -19.50
CA ARG A 76 -27.16 -7.17 -19.54
C ARG A 76 -27.81 -7.93 -20.71
N ARG A 77 -27.13 -8.07 -21.84
CA ARG A 77 -27.61 -8.89 -22.97
C ARG A 77 -27.67 -10.37 -22.60
N MET A 78 -26.68 -10.86 -21.86
CA MET A 78 -26.67 -12.22 -21.32
C MET A 78 -27.88 -12.45 -20.39
N GLU A 79 -28.19 -11.50 -19.50
CA GLU A 79 -29.33 -11.61 -18.57
C GLU A 79 -30.69 -11.66 -19.26
N ARG A 80 -30.84 -10.95 -20.38
CA ARG A 80 -32.09 -10.92 -21.17
C ARG A 80 -32.19 -12.04 -22.20
N ALA A 81 -31.13 -12.83 -22.42
CA ALA A 81 -31.09 -13.85 -23.45
C ALA A 81 -32.20 -14.90 -23.28
N ARG A 82 -32.52 -15.26 -22.03
CA ARG A 82 -33.61 -16.19 -21.72
C ARG A 82 -34.98 -15.63 -22.11
N SER A 83 -35.27 -14.38 -21.76
CA SER A 83 -36.57 -13.74 -22.05
C SER A 83 -36.73 -13.30 -23.50
N GLU A 84 -35.66 -12.86 -24.15
CA GLU A 84 -35.71 -12.28 -25.51
C GLU A 84 -35.51 -13.32 -26.61
N THR A 85 -34.68 -14.35 -26.36
CA THR A 85 -34.28 -15.32 -27.39
C THR A 85 -34.58 -16.78 -27.02
N GLY A 86 -35.19 -17.04 -25.86
CA GLY A 86 -35.41 -18.39 -25.36
C GLY A 86 -34.11 -19.16 -25.07
N ASN A 87 -32.99 -18.45 -24.90
CA ASN A 87 -31.67 -19.07 -24.75
C ASN A 87 -31.43 -19.45 -23.29
N ASP A 88 -31.79 -20.67 -22.94
CA ASP A 88 -31.53 -21.24 -21.60
C ASP A 88 -30.04 -21.54 -21.33
N ALA A 89 -29.16 -21.47 -22.33
CA ALA A 89 -27.72 -21.70 -22.17
C ALA A 89 -26.92 -20.46 -21.74
N ALA A 90 -27.54 -19.27 -21.71
CA ALA A 90 -26.93 -18.01 -21.31
C ALA A 90 -27.37 -17.60 -19.89
N VAL A 91 -26.94 -18.37 -18.89
CA VAL A 91 -27.29 -18.13 -17.48
C VAL A 91 -26.16 -17.37 -16.78
N PRO A 92 -26.42 -16.17 -16.21
CA PRO A 92 -25.44 -15.44 -15.42
C PRO A 92 -24.96 -16.28 -14.24
N ASN A 93 -23.66 -16.27 -14.01
CA ASN A 93 -23.01 -16.97 -12.91
C ASN A 93 -21.99 -16.08 -12.19
N ALA A 94 -21.42 -16.56 -11.08
CA ALA A 94 -20.48 -15.76 -10.30
C ALA A 94 -19.26 -15.26 -11.11
N GLN A 95 -18.81 -16.01 -12.12
CA GLN A 95 -17.71 -15.60 -12.99
C GLN A 95 -18.10 -14.40 -13.88
N SER A 96 -19.27 -14.45 -14.51
CA SER A 96 -19.78 -13.34 -15.34
C SER A 96 -19.97 -12.05 -14.54
N PHE A 97 -20.50 -12.14 -13.32
CA PHE A 97 -20.58 -10.99 -12.40
C PHE A 97 -19.19 -10.46 -12.04
N ASN A 98 -18.27 -11.34 -11.63
CA ASN A 98 -16.90 -10.95 -11.27
C ASN A 98 -16.15 -10.26 -12.42
N ALA A 99 -16.35 -10.70 -13.66
CA ALA A 99 -15.76 -10.09 -14.84
C ALA A 99 -16.21 -8.63 -15.01
N VAL A 100 -17.52 -8.35 -14.87
CA VAL A 100 -18.07 -6.99 -14.94
C VAL A 100 -17.62 -6.14 -13.74
N LEU A 101 -17.63 -6.71 -12.53
CA LEU A 101 -17.14 -6.05 -11.32
C LEU A 101 -15.68 -5.62 -11.50
N ASN A 102 -14.84 -6.51 -12.05
CA ASN A 102 -13.44 -6.25 -12.32
C ASN A 102 -13.26 -5.15 -13.38
N ALA A 103 -14.05 -5.17 -14.46
CA ALA A 103 -14.03 -4.13 -15.48
C ALA A 103 -14.27 -2.72 -14.87
N TRP A 104 -15.28 -2.60 -14.02
CA TRP A 104 -15.59 -1.33 -13.34
C TRP A 104 -14.56 -0.96 -12.26
N ALA A 105 -14.09 -1.92 -11.46
CA ALA A 105 -13.11 -1.69 -10.41
C ALA A 105 -11.73 -1.27 -10.95
N GLN A 106 -11.36 -1.72 -12.15
CA GLN A 106 -10.11 -1.34 -12.79
C GLN A 106 -10.10 0.09 -13.35
N THR A 107 -11.27 0.71 -13.55
CA THR A 107 -11.33 2.10 -14.03
C THR A 107 -10.64 3.09 -13.10
N GLY A 108 -10.54 2.77 -11.80
CA GLY A 108 -9.93 3.66 -10.80
C GLY A 108 -10.69 4.98 -10.61
N THR A 109 -11.97 5.04 -10.98
CA THR A 109 -12.81 6.23 -10.82
C THR A 109 -13.86 6.02 -9.73
N GLY A 110 -14.28 7.08 -9.04
CA GLY A 110 -15.37 7.00 -8.05
C GLY A 110 -16.68 6.47 -8.65
N ARG A 111 -16.99 6.88 -9.88
CA ARG A 111 -18.15 6.36 -10.64
C ARG A 111 -18.04 4.86 -10.92
N GLY A 112 -16.86 4.40 -11.34
CA GLY A 112 -16.65 2.97 -11.59
C GLY A 112 -16.76 2.13 -10.31
N ALA A 113 -16.19 2.61 -9.20
CA ALA A 113 -16.34 1.95 -7.91
C ALA A 113 -17.80 1.91 -7.43
N MET A 114 -18.57 2.98 -7.65
CA MET A 114 -20.00 3.03 -7.35
C MET A 114 -20.80 2.03 -8.19
N ARG A 115 -20.54 1.94 -9.50
CA ARG A 115 -21.17 0.93 -10.38
C ARG A 115 -20.82 -0.49 -9.97
N ALA A 116 -19.55 -0.75 -9.63
CA ALA A 116 -19.13 -2.06 -9.12
C ALA A 116 -19.87 -2.41 -7.81
N GLU A 117 -20.02 -1.45 -6.90
CA GLU A 117 -20.79 -1.67 -5.67
C GLU A 117 -22.27 -1.98 -5.94
N GLU A 118 -22.93 -1.27 -6.84
CA GLU A 118 -24.33 -1.52 -7.20
C GLU A 118 -24.52 -2.94 -7.74
N ILE A 119 -23.62 -3.40 -8.62
CA ILE A 119 -23.64 -4.76 -9.17
C ILE A 119 -23.41 -5.80 -8.07
N LEU A 120 -22.50 -5.53 -7.12
CA LEU A 120 -22.27 -6.44 -5.98
C LEU A 120 -23.51 -6.54 -5.08
N ARG A 121 -24.18 -5.43 -4.78
CA ARG A 121 -25.42 -5.44 -3.98
C ARG A 121 -26.52 -6.23 -4.66
N ARG A 122 -26.67 -6.07 -5.98
CA ARG A 122 -27.59 -6.88 -6.78
C ARG A 122 -27.24 -8.37 -6.72
N MET A 123 -25.96 -8.73 -6.77
CA MET A 123 -25.52 -10.12 -6.60
C MET A 123 -25.87 -10.68 -5.21
N VAL A 124 -25.75 -9.86 -4.15
CA VAL A 124 -26.17 -10.24 -2.79
C VAL A 124 -27.69 -10.48 -2.71
N GLU A 125 -28.49 -9.64 -3.36
CA GLU A 125 -29.95 -9.78 -3.42
C GLU A 125 -30.36 -11.05 -4.17
N LEU A 126 -29.78 -11.31 -5.34
CA LEU A 126 -30.04 -12.52 -6.12
C LEU A 126 -29.64 -13.80 -5.36
N GLY A 127 -28.58 -13.73 -4.55
CA GLY A 127 -28.12 -14.85 -3.74
C GLY A 127 -29.05 -15.24 -2.58
N LYS A 128 -29.96 -14.36 -2.16
CA LYS A 128 -30.93 -14.63 -1.07
C LYS A 128 -32.16 -15.42 -1.53
N GLY A 129 -32.47 -15.41 -2.84
CA GLY A 129 -33.68 -16.03 -3.40
C GLY A 129 -34.98 -15.28 -3.03
N GLU A 130 -36.12 -15.67 -3.61
CA GLU A 130 -37.44 -15.07 -3.31
C GLU A 130 -37.96 -15.46 -1.93
N ASP A 131 -37.61 -16.65 -1.43
CA ASP A 131 -38.09 -17.19 -0.15
C ASP A 131 -37.11 -17.00 1.03
N GLY A 132 -35.92 -16.41 0.80
CA GLY A 132 -34.94 -16.14 1.86
C GLY A 132 -34.19 -17.36 2.42
N ASP A 133 -34.57 -18.57 2.00
CA ASP A 133 -34.01 -19.84 2.49
C ASP A 133 -32.65 -20.22 1.87
N GLY A 134 -32.13 -19.42 0.92
CA GLY A 134 -30.77 -19.59 0.39
C GLY A 134 -30.52 -20.85 -0.46
N ASP A 135 -31.55 -21.67 -0.68
CA ASP A 135 -31.49 -22.95 -1.41
C ASP A 135 -31.86 -22.81 -2.91
N GLY A 136 -32.19 -21.60 -3.38
CA GLY A 136 -32.51 -21.33 -4.79
C GLY A 136 -31.28 -21.22 -5.70
N GLU A 137 -31.49 -21.37 -7.01
CA GLU A 137 -30.52 -21.20 -8.13
C GLU A 137 -29.92 -19.78 -8.26
N GLY A 138 -29.91 -18.99 -7.17
CA GLY A 138 -29.42 -17.61 -7.13
C GLY A 138 -27.89 -17.51 -7.14
N VAL A 139 -27.37 -16.51 -7.84
CA VAL A 139 -25.92 -16.27 -7.95
C VAL A 139 -25.42 -15.57 -6.68
N LYS A 140 -24.66 -16.28 -5.84
CA LYS A 140 -24.10 -15.74 -4.60
C LYS A 140 -22.74 -15.05 -4.79
N PRO A 141 -22.50 -13.89 -4.15
CA PRO A 141 -21.22 -13.21 -4.19
C PRO A 141 -20.14 -14.03 -3.48
N THR A 142 -18.92 -13.96 -4.01
CA THR A 142 -17.76 -14.67 -3.45
C THR A 142 -16.76 -13.70 -2.86
N VAL A 143 -15.75 -14.19 -2.14
CA VAL A 143 -14.59 -13.39 -1.69
C VAL A 143 -13.98 -12.56 -2.83
N VAL A 144 -13.95 -13.07 -4.06
CA VAL A 144 -13.44 -12.34 -5.24
C VAL A 144 -14.35 -11.15 -5.57
N SER A 145 -15.67 -11.32 -5.51
CA SER A 145 -16.66 -10.27 -5.76
C SER A 145 -16.45 -9.10 -4.78
N PHE A 146 -16.41 -9.41 -3.48
CA PHE A 146 -16.20 -8.41 -2.42
C PHE A 146 -14.84 -7.72 -2.53
N THR A 147 -13.76 -8.46 -2.68
CA THR A 147 -12.40 -7.91 -2.77
C THR A 147 -12.20 -7.03 -4.00
N THR A 148 -12.82 -7.38 -5.13
CA THR A 148 -12.77 -6.58 -6.35
C THR A 148 -13.39 -5.20 -6.14
N VAL A 149 -14.58 -5.13 -5.55
CA VAL A 149 -15.25 -3.85 -5.26
C VAL A 149 -14.48 -3.02 -4.23
N MET A 150 -14.00 -3.63 -3.15
CA MET A 150 -13.17 -2.94 -2.15
C MET A 150 -11.89 -2.36 -2.76
N ASN A 151 -11.22 -3.12 -3.64
CA ASN A 151 -10.04 -2.64 -4.37
C ASN A 151 -10.39 -1.50 -5.35
N GLY A 152 -11.55 -1.57 -5.99
CA GLY A 152 -12.07 -0.48 -6.82
C GLY A 152 -12.23 0.83 -6.05
N TRP A 153 -12.85 0.77 -4.86
CA TRP A 153 -12.94 1.91 -3.95
C TRP A 153 -11.55 2.37 -3.45
N ALA A 154 -10.67 1.46 -3.05
CA ALA A 154 -9.33 1.82 -2.60
C ALA A 154 -8.49 2.54 -3.68
N LYS A 155 -8.77 2.29 -4.97
CA LYS A 155 -8.11 2.93 -6.11
C LYS A 155 -8.75 4.24 -6.56
N SER A 156 -10.03 4.49 -6.24
CA SER A 156 -10.77 5.62 -6.80
C SER A 156 -10.32 6.99 -6.30
N ASN A 157 -9.58 7.03 -5.19
CA ASN A 157 -9.13 8.26 -4.50
C ASN A 157 -10.27 9.26 -4.22
N GLU A 158 -11.52 8.78 -4.24
CA GLU A 158 -12.73 9.57 -4.00
C GLU A 158 -12.85 9.87 -2.49
N SER A 159 -13.40 11.04 -2.15
CA SER A 159 -13.73 11.33 -0.75
C SER A 159 -14.74 10.32 -0.22
N GLY A 160 -14.47 9.74 0.94
CA GLY A 160 -15.32 8.69 1.54
C GLY A 160 -15.14 7.30 0.92
N ALA A 161 -14.19 7.09 0.00
CA ALA A 161 -13.92 5.76 -0.57
C ALA A 161 -13.59 4.71 0.50
N ALA A 162 -12.88 5.11 1.57
CA ALA A 162 -12.59 4.24 2.71
C ALA A 162 -13.86 3.82 3.47
N ASP A 163 -14.83 4.73 3.65
CA ASP A 163 -16.13 4.40 4.28
C ASP A 163 -16.93 3.42 3.44
N ARG A 164 -16.93 3.61 2.11
CA ARG A 164 -17.60 2.70 1.18
C ARG A 164 -16.96 1.32 1.22
N ALA A 165 -15.64 1.24 1.14
CA ALA A 165 -14.92 -0.03 1.24
C ALA A 165 -15.19 -0.74 2.58
N LEU A 166 -15.25 0.00 3.69
CA LEU A 166 -15.60 -0.55 5.00
C LEU A 166 -17.07 -1.01 5.07
N GLY A 167 -18.00 -0.29 4.42
CA GLY A 167 -19.38 -0.73 4.28
C GLY A 167 -19.51 -2.06 3.55
N ILE A 168 -18.73 -2.27 2.49
CA ILE A 168 -18.65 -3.56 1.78
C ILE A 168 -18.06 -4.65 2.67
N TYR A 169 -17.05 -4.33 3.48
CA TYR A 169 -16.50 -5.26 4.45
C TYR A 169 -17.50 -5.69 5.53
N ARG A 170 -18.33 -4.76 6.03
CA ARG A 170 -19.40 -5.06 6.99
C ARG A 170 -20.42 -6.01 6.39
N LEU A 171 -20.87 -5.76 5.16
CA LEU A 171 -21.76 -6.65 4.43
C LEU A 171 -21.16 -8.05 4.25
N MET A 172 -19.88 -8.13 3.89
CA MET A 172 -19.14 -9.40 3.79
C MET A 172 -19.05 -10.13 5.15
N SER A 173 -18.85 -9.38 6.23
CA SER A 173 -18.78 -9.92 7.60
C SER A 173 -20.14 -10.42 8.08
N GLU A 174 -21.24 -9.72 7.77
CA GLU A 174 -22.61 -10.17 8.07
C GLU A 174 -22.93 -11.51 7.41
N LEU A 175 -22.57 -11.68 6.13
CA LEU A 175 -22.76 -12.96 5.41
C LEU A 175 -21.91 -14.08 6.00
N ARG A 176 -20.66 -13.79 6.38
CA ARG A 176 -19.80 -14.74 7.09
C ARG A 176 -20.43 -15.17 8.41
N ASP A 177 -20.95 -14.20 9.18
CA ASP A 177 -21.52 -14.46 10.51
C ASP A 177 -22.87 -15.18 10.42
N SER A 178 -23.59 -15.08 9.30
CA SER A 178 -24.75 -15.93 8.97
C SER A 178 -24.39 -17.33 8.46
N GLY A 179 -23.09 -17.70 8.43
CA GLY A 179 -22.62 -19.02 8.06
C GLY A 179 -22.22 -19.20 6.58
N ASP A 180 -22.22 -18.13 5.78
CA ASP A 180 -21.78 -18.22 4.38
C ASP A 180 -20.25 -18.34 4.28
N THR A 181 -19.80 -19.54 3.90
CA THR A 181 -18.37 -19.84 3.75
C THR A 181 -17.73 -19.17 2.53
N THR A 182 -18.53 -18.72 1.55
CA THR A 182 -18.05 -18.10 0.31
C THR A 182 -17.65 -16.63 0.50
N ALA A 183 -18.12 -16.00 1.57
CA ALA A 183 -17.88 -14.60 1.93
C ALA A 183 -16.78 -14.42 3.00
N ARG A 184 -15.89 -15.41 3.20
CA ARG A 184 -14.82 -15.32 4.22
C ARG A 184 -13.69 -14.36 3.79
N PRO A 185 -13.33 -13.34 4.60
CA PRO A 185 -12.22 -12.43 4.28
C PRO A 185 -10.89 -13.19 4.18
N ASN A 186 -10.10 -12.86 3.15
CA ASN A 186 -8.76 -13.43 2.95
C ASN A 186 -7.66 -12.38 3.21
N ALA A 187 -6.39 -12.78 3.11
CA ALA A 187 -5.27 -11.87 3.35
C ALA A 187 -5.26 -10.65 2.41
N PHE A 188 -5.75 -10.79 1.19
CA PHE A 188 -5.87 -9.70 0.22
C PHE A 188 -6.98 -8.71 0.62
N THR A 189 -8.10 -9.21 1.14
CA THR A 189 -9.19 -8.39 1.71
C THR A 189 -8.66 -7.43 2.78
N TYR A 190 -8.04 -7.98 3.83
CA TYR A 190 -7.51 -7.18 4.93
C TYR A 190 -6.40 -6.23 4.48
N SER A 191 -5.47 -6.69 3.63
CA SER A 191 -4.38 -5.85 3.14
C SER A 191 -4.88 -4.63 2.37
N THR A 192 -5.88 -4.81 1.50
CA THR A 192 -6.46 -3.74 0.69
C THR A 192 -7.16 -2.70 1.58
N LEU A 193 -7.95 -3.16 2.55
CA LEU A 193 -8.66 -2.26 3.46
C LEU A 193 -7.70 -1.51 4.39
N ILE A 194 -6.76 -2.21 5.03
CA ILE A 194 -5.75 -1.60 5.92
C ILE A 194 -4.94 -0.55 5.16
N ASP A 195 -4.51 -0.83 3.93
CA ASP A 195 -3.79 0.14 3.11
C ASP A 195 -4.66 1.37 2.78
N SER A 196 -5.92 1.16 2.39
CA SER A 196 -6.85 2.26 2.10
C SER A 196 -7.13 3.16 3.32
N LEU A 197 -7.33 2.56 4.50
CA LEU A 197 -7.56 3.29 5.75
C LEU A 197 -6.32 4.02 6.22
N CYS A 198 -5.13 3.40 6.08
CA CYS A 198 -3.86 4.06 6.39
C CYS A 198 -3.64 5.29 5.51
N ARG A 199 -3.94 5.21 4.21
CA ARG A 199 -3.87 6.37 3.29
C ARG A 199 -4.87 7.48 3.66
N ALA A 200 -6.04 7.10 4.17
CA ALA A 200 -7.04 8.03 4.68
C ALA A 200 -6.72 8.58 6.09
N GLY A 201 -5.63 8.14 6.73
CA GLY A 201 -5.26 8.53 8.09
C GLY A 201 -6.11 7.92 9.21
N ARG A 202 -6.98 6.95 8.90
CA ARG A 202 -7.94 6.31 9.82
C ARG A 202 -7.33 5.08 10.48
N PHE A 203 -6.37 5.31 11.37
CA PHE A 203 -5.56 4.23 11.93
C PHE A 203 -6.29 3.40 12.99
N GLU A 204 -7.28 3.95 13.72
CA GLU A 204 -8.11 3.19 14.65
C GLU A 204 -8.79 2.02 13.93
N GLU A 205 -9.48 2.32 12.83
CA GLU A 205 -10.22 1.31 12.06
C GLU A 205 -9.27 0.33 11.36
N ALA A 206 -8.11 0.80 10.91
CA ALA A 206 -7.07 -0.08 10.38
C ALA A 206 -6.54 -1.06 11.45
N THR A 207 -6.45 -0.59 12.70
CA THR A 207 -6.06 -1.41 13.86
C THR A 207 -7.14 -2.43 14.20
N GLU A 208 -8.41 -2.02 14.21
CA GLU A 208 -9.54 -2.92 14.45
C GLU A 208 -9.61 -4.04 13.40
N LEU A 209 -9.40 -3.73 12.12
CA LEU A 209 -9.33 -4.74 11.06
C LEU A 209 -8.18 -5.71 11.23
N TRP A 210 -7.00 -5.24 11.64
CA TRP A 210 -5.86 -6.11 11.90
C TRP A 210 -6.12 -7.03 13.12
N GLU A 211 -6.77 -6.53 14.17
CA GLU A 211 -7.18 -7.34 15.31
C GLU A 211 -8.27 -8.37 14.96
N ASP A 212 -9.23 -8.02 14.09
CA ASP A 212 -10.21 -8.98 13.58
C ASP A 212 -9.55 -10.09 12.75
N MET A 213 -8.56 -9.74 11.92
CA MET A 213 -7.72 -10.70 11.21
C MET A 213 -6.97 -11.62 12.18
N ALA A 214 -6.38 -11.08 13.24
CA ALA A 214 -5.67 -11.88 14.25
C ALA A 214 -6.59 -12.83 15.01
N LYS A 215 -7.75 -12.34 15.49
CA LYS A 215 -8.74 -13.15 16.21
C LYS A 215 -9.35 -14.23 15.32
N SER A 216 -9.67 -13.91 14.07
CA SER A 216 -10.22 -14.88 13.12
C SER A 216 -9.19 -15.97 12.79
N TYR A 217 -7.90 -15.62 12.71
CA TYR A 217 -6.81 -16.58 12.58
C TYR A 217 -6.68 -17.50 13.80
N GLU A 218 -6.67 -16.93 15.01
CA GLU A 218 -6.61 -17.70 16.28
C GLU A 218 -7.80 -18.68 16.39
N ARG A 219 -9.03 -18.22 16.10
CA ARG A 219 -10.24 -19.07 16.11
C ARG A 219 -10.16 -20.23 15.11
N ALA A 220 -9.72 -19.95 13.89
CA ALA A 220 -9.59 -20.98 12.87
C ALA A 220 -8.54 -22.04 13.25
N ARG A 221 -7.45 -21.60 13.87
CA ARG A 221 -6.40 -22.52 14.34
C ARG A 221 -6.87 -23.38 15.52
N ALA A 222 -7.68 -22.82 16.42
CA ALA A 222 -8.30 -23.56 17.52
C ALA A 222 -9.26 -24.64 17.01
N ASN A 223 -10.07 -24.31 16.00
CA ASN A 223 -11.03 -25.26 15.40
C ASN A 223 -10.35 -26.39 14.63
N ASN A 224 -9.19 -26.14 14.01
CA ASN A 224 -8.46 -27.13 13.18
C ASN A 224 -7.43 -27.95 13.97
N GLY A 225 -7.51 -27.99 15.31
CA GLY A 225 -6.59 -28.78 16.15
C GLY A 225 -5.11 -28.40 16.00
N GLY A 226 -4.82 -27.14 15.63
CA GLY A 226 -3.45 -26.63 15.50
C GLY A 226 -2.69 -27.04 14.23
N LYS A 227 -3.30 -27.75 13.28
CA LYS A 227 -2.67 -28.08 11.98
C LYS A 227 -2.89 -26.96 10.96
N GLU A 228 -1.83 -26.57 10.25
CA GLU A 228 -1.96 -25.74 9.05
C GLU A 228 -2.60 -26.57 7.95
N GLU A 229 -3.80 -26.19 7.49
CA GLU A 229 -4.39 -26.78 6.29
C GLU A 229 -3.58 -26.35 5.06
N GLY A 230 -2.92 -27.33 4.44
CA GLY A 230 -2.51 -27.24 3.05
C GLY A 230 -3.73 -27.37 2.15
N GLY A 231 -4.43 -26.27 1.89
CA GLY A 231 -5.44 -26.20 0.81
C GLY A 231 -6.70 -25.41 1.14
N GLY A 232 -6.86 -24.26 0.47
CA GLY A 232 -8.18 -23.73 0.07
C GLY A 232 -8.86 -22.71 0.99
N THR A 233 -8.95 -22.92 2.30
CA THR A 233 -9.82 -22.11 3.20
C THR A 233 -9.13 -21.59 4.45
N ALA A 234 -7.80 -21.51 4.43
CA ALA A 234 -7.00 -21.02 5.55
C ALA A 234 -7.39 -19.57 5.93
N ALA A 235 -7.66 -19.35 7.23
CA ALA A 235 -7.89 -18.01 7.76
C ALA A 235 -6.74 -17.07 7.39
N ALA A 236 -7.09 -15.81 7.11
CA ALA A 236 -6.12 -14.79 6.77
C ALA A 236 -5.12 -14.60 7.94
N ALA A 237 -3.89 -15.09 7.76
CA ALA A 237 -2.89 -14.99 8.81
C ALA A 237 -2.31 -13.56 8.88
N PRO A 238 -2.29 -12.92 10.06
CA PRO A 238 -1.73 -11.58 10.20
C PRO A 238 -0.26 -11.55 9.76
N ASN A 239 0.22 -10.37 9.36
CA ASN A 239 1.62 -10.19 8.99
C ASN A 239 2.23 -8.93 9.63
N ALA A 240 3.54 -8.96 9.82
CA ALA A 240 4.30 -7.84 10.41
C ALA A 240 4.33 -6.60 9.51
N ILE A 241 4.16 -6.76 8.19
CA ILE A 241 4.21 -5.66 7.21
C ILE A 241 2.99 -4.74 7.36
N GLN A 242 1.79 -5.31 7.47
CA GLN A 242 0.53 -4.60 7.71
C GLN A 242 0.61 -3.81 9.01
N LEU A 243 1.07 -4.45 10.10
CA LEU A 243 1.23 -3.77 11.38
C LEU A 243 2.28 -2.66 11.32
N THR A 244 3.40 -2.88 10.63
CA THR A 244 4.41 -1.84 10.39
C THR A 244 3.82 -0.64 9.65
N HIS A 245 2.93 -0.87 8.68
CA HIS A 245 2.24 0.20 7.97
C HIS A 245 1.28 0.98 8.88
N ILE A 246 0.49 0.27 9.69
CA ILE A 246 -0.41 0.88 10.70
C ILE A 246 0.38 1.75 11.68
N VAL A 247 1.47 1.23 12.27
CA VAL A 247 2.31 1.97 13.21
C VAL A 247 2.97 3.19 12.56
N SER A 248 3.42 3.06 11.31
CA SER A 248 3.99 4.20 10.56
C SER A 248 2.96 5.31 10.34
N THR A 249 1.71 4.93 10.06
CA THR A 249 0.59 5.86 9.88
C THR A 249 0.18 6.50 11.20
N LEU A 250 0.08 5.72 12.27
CA LEU A 250 -0.16 6.18 13.64
C LEU A 250 0.88 7.23 14.07
N GLY A 251 2.17 7.02 13.76
CA GLY A 251 3.19 8.02 14.02
C GLY A 251 2.97 9.34 13.25
N LYS A 252 2.30 9.32 12.10
CA LYS A 252 1.99 10.52 11.29
C LYS A 252 0.68 11.21 11.69
N SER A 253 -0.21 10.55 12.43
CA SER A 253 -1.54 11.09 12.77
C SER A 253 -1.48 12.28 13.74
N GLY A 254 -0.37 12.44 14.47
CA GLY A 254 -0.23 13.47 15.50
C GLY A 254 -0.93 13.12 16.81
N ASP A 255 -1.42 11.88 16.96
CA ASP A 255 -2.02 11.39 18.20
C ASP A 255 -1.02 11.49 19.38
N PRO A 256 -1.37 12.17 20.49
CA PRO A 256 -0.53 12.25 21.68
C PRO A 256 -0.11 10.88 22.25
N GLN A 257 -0.95 9.86 22.09
CA GLN A 257 -0.74 8.49 22.57
C GLN A 257 -0.19 7.53 21.50
N ALA A 258 0.22 8.05 20.33
CA ALA A 258 0.75 7.24 19.22
C ALA A 258 1.84 6.25 19.65
N GLY A 259 2.73 6.66 20.57
CA GLY A 259 3.77 5.78 21.11
C GLY A 259 3.23 4.59 21.89
N ALA A 260 2.29 4.83 22.82
CA ALA A 260 1.71 3.77 23.66
C ALA A 260 0.87 2.79 22.83
N LYS A 261 0.08 3.32 21.87
CA LYS A 261 -0.65 2.49 20.90
C LYS A 261 0.29 1.65 20.03
N ALA A 262 1.44 2.20 19.61
CA ALA A 262 2.45 1.47 18.85
C ALA A 262 3.12 0.35 19.66
N ASP A 263 3.38 0.57 20.96
CA ASP A 263 3.91 -0.48 21.85
C ASP A 263 2.91 -1.61 22.01
N ALA A 264 1.62 -1.31 22.24
CA ALA A 264 0.59 -2.33 22.37
C ALA A 264 0.47 -3.21 21.12
N LEU A 265 0.58 -2.61 19.93
CA LEU A 265 0.61 -3.34 18.66
C LEU A 265 1.85 -4.23 18.54
N LEU A 266 3.03 -3.73 18.92
CA LEU A 266 4.25 -4.53 18.91
C LEU A 266 4.17 -5.71 19.89
N ASP A 267 3.64 -5.50 21.09
CA ASP A 267 3.42 -6.55 22.09
C ASP A 267 2.47 -7.62 21.56
N ARG A 268 1.38 -7.21 20.89
CA ARG A 268 0.45 -8.14 20.25
C ARG A 268 1.12 -8.94 19.14
N LEU A 269 1.95 -8.32 18.31
CA LEU A 269 2.70 -9.01 17.26
C LEU A 269 3.69 -10.03 17.82
N GLU A 270 4.46 -9.65 18.84
CA GLU A 270 5.42 -10.54 19.51
C GLU A 270 4.73 -11.71 20.21
N SER A 271 3.57 -11.47 20.83
CA SER A 271 2.75 -12.52 21.45
C SER A 271 2.24 -13.53 20.40
N LEU A 272 1.73 -13.05 19.26
CA LEU A 272 1.28 -13.92 18.16
C LEU A 272 2.45 -14.71 17.55
N HIS A 273 3.61 -14.08 17.35
CA HIS A 273 4.80 -14.77 16.86
C HIS A 273 5.28 -15.84 17.86
N SER A 274 5.29 -15.54 19.16
CA SER A 274 5.72 -16.50 20.19
C SER A 274 4.76 -17.68 20.29
N THR A 275 3.45 -17.43 20.17
CA THR A 275 2.39 -18.45 20.28
C THR A 275 2.35 -19.36 19.05
N HIS A 276 2.47 -18.80 17.85
CA HIS A 276 2.28 -19.55 16.60
C HIS A 276 3.58 -19.89 15.87
N LYS A 277 4.72 -19.30 16.26
CA LYS A 277 6.05 -19.48 15.65
C LYS A 277 6.06 -19.31 14.13
N LEU A 278 5.23 -18.40 13.61
CA LEU A 278 5.17 -18.10 12.18
C LEU A 278 6.17 -17.00 11.82
N ASP A 279 6.98 -17.25 10.79
CA ASP A 279 7.97 -16.29 10.30
C ASP A 279 7.34 -14.99 9.81
N ARG A 280 6.13 -15.06 9.21
CA ARG A 280 5.40 -13.89 8.70
C ARG A 280 4.99 -12.88 9.78
N LEU A 281 4.95 -13.33 11.05
CA LEU A 281 4.61 -12.51 12.22
C LEU A 281 5.85 -11.96 12.92
N ARG A 282 7.05 -12.35 12.48
CA ARG A 282 8.28 -11.93 13.13
C ARG A 282 8.46 -10.41 12.96
N PRO A 283 8.57 -9.65 14.07
CA PRO A 283 8.93 -8.24 13.99
C PRO A 283 10.31 -8.08 13.34
N ASN A 284 10.47 -7.06 12.51
CA ASN A 284 11.75 -6.74 11.88
C ASN A 284 12.21 -5.33 12.27
N VAL A 285 13.41 -4.94 11.84
CA VAL A 285 14.00 -3.63 12.13
C VAL A 285 13.09 -2.48 11.72
N ARG A 286 12.29 -2.61 10.65
CA ARG A 286 11.32 -1.58 10.23
C ARG A 286 10.17 -1.47 11.21
N THR A 287 9.68 -2.59 11.75
CA THR A 287 8.63 -2.61 12.79
C THR A 287 9.12 -1.86 14.04
N TYR A 288 10.28 -2.25 14.59
CA TYR A 288 10.85 -1.57 15.77
C TYR A 288 11.15 -0.09 15.49
N THR A 289 11.73 0.24 14.33
CA THR A 289 12.00 1.63 13.94
C THR A 289 10.72 2.45 13.81
N ALA A 290 9.63 1.86 13.30
CA ALA A 290 8.33 2.52 13.21
C ALA A 290 7.77 2.84 14.60
N VAL A 291 7.89 1.94 15.57
CA VAL A 291 7.49 2.16 16.97
C VAL A 291 8.31 3.28 17.61
N ILE A 292 9.65 3.24 17.47
CA ILE A 292 10.54 4.32 17.96
C ILE A 292 10.15 5.67 17.33
N THR A 293 9.80 5.67 16.04
CA THR A 293 9.38 6.88 15.33
C THR A 293 8.01 7.37 15.79
N ALA A 294 7.09 6.47 16.14
CA ALA A 294 5.79 6.82 16.71
C ALA A 294 5.95 7.50 18.09
N HIS A 295 6.84 6.99 18.94
CA HIS A 295 7.24 7.68 20.19
C HIS A 295 7.90 9.03 19.92
N ALA A 296 8.78 9.14 18.92
CA ALA A 296 9.43 10.41 18.62
C ALA A 296 8.44 11.54 18.29
N LYS A 297 7.33 11.18 17.62
CA LYS A 297 6.27 12.09 17.19
C LYS A 297 5.12 12.23 18.20
N SER A 298 5.07 11.39 19.23
CA SER A 298 4.08 11.51 20.30
C SER A 298 4.40 12.68 21.24
N ARG A 299 3.41 13.03 22.08
CA ARG A 299 3.53 14.04 23.14
C ARG A 299 3.61 13.39 24.53
N SER A 300 4.03 12.13 24.62
CA SER A 300 4.17 11.44 25.91
C SER A 300 5.36 11.98 26.70
N PHE A 301 5.18 12.11 28.02
CA PHE A 301 6.21 12.59 28.96
C PHE A 301 7.47 11.71 28.89
N ASN A 302 7.31 10.38 29.00
CA ASN A 302 8.40 9.40 29.01
C ASN A 302 8.87 8.93 27.62
N LYS A 303 8.65 9.71 26.55
CA LYS A 303 8.88 9.21 25.17
C LYS A 303 10.33 8.80 24.88
N ALA A 304 11.32 9.46 25.51
CA ALA A 304 12.73 9.10 25.33
C ALA A 304 13.02 7.71 25.91
N ARG A 305 12.50 7.43 27.11
CA ARG A 305 12.61 6.12 27.77
C ARG A 305 11.87 5.03 27.01
N ALA A 306 10.66 5.30 26.55
CA ALA A 306 9.87 4.33 25.78
C ALA A 306 10.53 4.01 24.43
N ALA A 307 11.02 5.03 23.71
CA ALA A 307 11.80 4.84 22.50
C ALA A 307 13.09 4.04 22.74
N ALA A 308 13.78 4.25 23.87
CA ALA A 308 14.96 3.49 24.24
C ALA A 308 14.63 2.01 24.52
N SER A 309 13.54 1.76 25.25
CA SER A 309 13.03 0.40 25.51
C SER A 309 12.74 -0.36 24.21
N ALA A 310 12.11 0.29 23.23
CA ALA A 310 11.87 -0.32 21.92
C ALA A 310 13.17 -0.65 21.16
N LEU A 311 14.21 0.20 21.27
CA LEU A 311 15.52 -0.10 20.69
C LEU A 311 16.24 -1.24 21.42
N ASP A 312 16.11 -1.35 22.73
CA ASP A 312 16.71 -2.44 23.50
C ASP A 312 16.00 -3.78 23.26
N ARG A 313 14.69 -3.76 22.98
CA ARG A 313 13.94 -4.93 22.45
C ARG A 313 14.50 -5.38 21.10
N LEU A 314 14.75 -4.46 20.17
CA LEU A 314 15.37 -4.77 18.88
C LEU A 314 16.76 -5.42 19.05
N LYS A 315 17.60 -4.86 19.93
CA LYS A 315 18.93 -5.44 20.23
C LYS A 315 18.83 -6.82 20.84
N SER A 316 17.89 -7.02 21.76
CA SER A 316 17.65 -8.32 22.40
C SER A 316 17.16 -9.37 21.39
N ALA A 317 16.26 -8.97 20.48
CA ALA A 317 15.80 -9.83 19.39
C ALA A 317 16.95 -10.22 18.43
N TYR A 318 17.87 -9.29 18.14
CA TYR A 318 19.07 -9.60 17.37
C TYR A 318 20.03 -10.53 18.12
N ALA A 319 20.29 -10.28 19.41
CA ALA A 319 21.14 -11.11 20.23
C ALA A 319 20.63 -12.56 20.34
N ALA A 320 19.30 -12.74 20.38
CA ALA A 320 18.67 -14.06 20.45
C ALA A 320 18.67 -14.82 19.12
N SER A 321 18.60 -14.12 17.98
CA SER A 321 18.36 -14.77 16.68
C SER A 321 19.46 -14.62 15.65
N ALA A 322 20.42 -13.70 15.86
CA ALA A 322 21.48 -13.31 14.93
C ALA A 322 21.00 -13.02 13.50
N SER A 323 19.73 -12.67 13.33
CA SER A 323 19.11 -12.53 12.02
C SER A 323 19.22 -11.11 11.50
N ASP A 324 19.50 -11.01 10.20
CA ASP A 324 19.66 -9.73 9.53
C ASP A 324 18.39 -8.85 9.59
N ASP A 325 17.20 -9.49 9.55
CA ASP A 325 15.90 -8.81 9.64
C ASP A 325 15.72 -7.94 10.88
N VAL A 326 16.37 -8.28 12.00
CA VAL A 326 16.29 -7.53 13.27
C VAL A 326 17.61 -6.83 13.62
N ARG A 327 18.53 -6.71 12.66
CA ARG A 327 19.81 -6.02 12.89
C ARG A 327 19.57 -4.54 13.21
N PRO A 328 20.05 -4.03 14.36
CA PRO A 328 20.02 -2.61 14.65
C PRO A 328 20.75 -1.81 13.56
N ASN A 329 20.17 -0.69 13.14
CA ASN A 329 20.73 0.16 12.09
C ASN A 329 20.71 1.63 12.49
N VAL A 330 21.42 2.46 11.70
CA VAL A 330 21.54 3.90 11.93
C VAL A 330 20.16 4.60 11.99
N ALA A 331 19.17 4.10 11.25
CA ALA A 331 17.83 4.69 11.23
C ALA A 331 17.12 4.52 12.58
N ALA A 332 17.19 3.34 13.21
CA ALA A 332 16.61 3.09 14.53
C ALA A 332 17.22 4.02 15.60
N TYR A 333 18.55 4.15 15.61
CA TYR A 333 19.23 5.07 16.53
C TYR A 333 18.91 6.54 16.24
N THR A 334 18.84 6.94 14.96
CA THR A 334 18.48 8.32 14.59
C THR A 334 17.05 8.64 15.02
N SER A 335 16.11 7.70 14.90
CA SER A 335 14.74 7.86 15.41
C SER A 335 14.72 8.02 16.93
N LEU A 336 15.56 7.29 17.67
CA LEU A 336 15.71 7.46 19.12
C LEU A 336 16.27 8.84 19.49
N LEU A 337 17.32 9.29 18.80
CA LEU A 337 17.88 10.63 19.01
C LEU A 337 16.82 11.70 18.76
N ASN A 338 15.97 11.51 17.74
CA ASN A 338 14.88 12.44 17.46
C ASN A 338 13.81 12.44 18.56
N ALA A 339 13.49 11.28 19.16
CA ALA A 339 12.62 11.21 20.32
C ALA A 339 13.18 11.99 21.52
N CYS A 340 14.49 11.88 21.76
CA CYS A 340 15.17 12.59 22.83
C CYS A 340 15.23 14.11 22.57
N ALA A 341 15.53 14.53 21.34
CA ALA A 341 15.66 15.94 20.97
C ALA A 341 14.39 16.77 21.23
N PHE A 342 13.22 16.12 21.21
CA PHE A 342 11.93 16.75 21.45
C PHE A 342 11.26 16.27 22.74
N ALA A 343 12.03 15.72 23.69
CA ALA A 343 11.51 15.25 24.98
C ALA A 343 10.64 16.31 25.67
N VAL A 344 9.48 15.87 26.18
CA VAL A 344 8.49 16.73 26.82
C VAL A 344 8.55 16.45 28.32
N GLY A 345 8.87 17.47 29.12
CA GLY A 345 8.93 17.29 30.57
C GLY A 345 9.76 18.34 31.29
N ASP A 346 10.00 18.06 32.56
CA ASP A 346 10.79 18.88 33.48
C ASP A 346 12.31 18.69 33.27
N ALA A 347 13.11 19.40 34.06
CA ALA A 347 14.57 19.32 33.97
C ALA A 347 15.13 17.89 34.20
N PRO A 348 14.61 17.09 35.16
CA PRO A 348 14.93 15.68 35.29
C PRO A 348 14.68 14.87 34.00
N GLU A 349 13.52 15.00 33.38
CA GLU A 349 13.18 14.22 32.18
C GLU A 349 14.07 14.63 30.99
N LYS A 350 14.34 15.93 30.82
CA LYS A 350 15.29 16.42 29.80
C LYS A 350 16.71 15.92 30.04
N ARG A 351 17.15 15.82 31.30
CA ARG A 351 18.47 15.29 31.66
C ARG A 351 18.57 13.79 31.37
N GLU A 352 17.51 13.04 31.66
CA GLU A 352 17.46 11.62 31.33
C GLU A 352 17.43 11.38 29.81
N ALA A 353 16.65 12.17 29.06
CA ALA A 353 16.65 12.13 27.60
C ALA A 353 18.03 12.45 27.01
N LEU A 354 18.77 13.40 27.58
CA LEU A 354 20.14 13.70 27.19
C LEU A 354 21.08 12.53 27.46
N ARG A 355 20.96 11.88 28.63
CA ARG A 355 21.75 10.70 28.99
C ARG A 355 21.50 9.53 28.03
N ILE A 356 20.24 9.27 27.70
CA ILE A 356 19.83 8.24 26.74
C ILE A 356 20.43 8.54 25.35
N ALA A 357 20.30 9.79 24.89
CA ALA A 357 20.82 10.21 23.59
C ALA A 357 22.36 10.09 23.51
N ALA A 358 23.07 10.51 24.57
CA ALA A 358 24.52 10.40 24.65
C ALA A 358 24.97 8.93 24.61
N ALA A 359 24.32 8.05 25.38
CA ALA A 359 24.62 6.62 25.38
C ALA A 359 24.36 5.98 24.00
N ALA A 360 23.24 6.30 23.36
CA ALA A 360 22.89 5.80 22.04
C ALA A 360 23.90 6.27 20.98
N TYR A 361 24.27 7.55 20.99
CA TYR A 361 25.27 8.11 20.08
C TYR A 361 26.67 7.52 20.31
N GLN A 362 27.08 7.35 21.57
CA GLN A 362 28.34 6.68 21.90
C GLN A 362 28.37 5.24 21.41
N GLN A 363 27.27 4.48 21.52
CA GLN A 363 27.18 3.12 20.98
C GLN A 363 27.40 3.12 19.45
N MET A 364 26.75 4.01 18.71
CA MET A 364 26.99 4.14 17.26
C MET A 364 28.44 4.52 16.94
N CYS A 365 29.07 5.32 17.81
CA CYS A 365 30.43 5.80 17.62
C CYS A 365 31.52 4.76 17.95
N SER A 366 31.28 3.93 18.96
CA SER A 366 32.26 3.00 19.53
C SER A 366 32.17 1.61 18.92
N ASP A 367 31.03 1.24 18.32
CA ASP A 367 30.80 -0.09 17.78
C ASP A 367 30.59 -0.12 16.26
N PRO A 368 31.61 0.25 15.46
CA PRO A 368 31.47 0.29 14.01
C PRO A 368 31.34 -1.10 13.34
N ASN A 369 31.67 -2.18 14.06
CA ASN A 369 31.63 -3.56 13.58
C ASN A 369 30.71 -4.49 14.39
N GLY A 370 30.27 -4.10 15.58
CA GLY A 370 29.33 -4.91 16.35
C GLY A 370 27.96 -4.91 15.70
N TYR A 371 27.35 -6.10 15.79
CA TYR A 371 26.23 -6.52 14.96
C TYR A 371 26.54 -6.59 13.45
N GLY A 372 27.82 -6.56 13.03
CA GLY A 372 28.26 -6.67 11.64
C GLY A 372 28.11 -5.36 10.86
N ALA A 373 29.21 -4.61 10.71
CA ALA A 373 29.47 -3.54 9.73
C ALA A 373 28.51 -2.31 9.61
N GLY A 374 27.50 -2.11 10.47
CA GLY A 374 26.33 -1.30 10.06
C GLY A 374 25.99 -0.01 10.80
N VAL A 375 26.42 0.21 12.05
CA VAL A 375 25.88 1.31 12.87
C VAL A 375 26.86 2.47 13.00
N ARG A 376 27.19 3.13 11.88
CA ARG A 376 27.98 4.38 11.92
C ARG A 376 27.09 5.61 11.82
N PRO A 377 27.35 6.69 12.59
CA PRO A 377 26.64 7.94 12.40
C PRO A 377 26.76 8.44 10.96
N ASN A 378 25.63 8.78 10.35
CA ASN A 378 25.58 9.46 9.07
C ASN A 378 25.22 10.94 9.28
N GLN A 379 25.16 11.72 8.19
CA GLN A 379 24.78 13.13 8.21
C GLN A 379 23.49 13.43 9.01
N TYR A 380 22.51 12.52 8.99
CA TYR A 380 21.24 12.68 9.71
C TYR A 380 21.39 12.38 11.21
N ALA A 381 22.19 11.38 11.58
CA ALA A 381 22.49 11.09 12.98
C ALA A 381 23.26 12.24 13.64
N TYR A 382 24.29 12.77 12.97
CA TYR A 382 25.04 13.95 13.43
C TYR A 382 24.15 15.18 13.58
N GLY A 383 23.35 15.50 12.56
CA GLY A 383 22.42 16.63 12.61
C GLY A 383 21.38 16.49 13.73
N THR A 384 20.88 15.28 13.97
CA THR A 384 19.93 15.01 15.06
C THR A 384 20.60 15.13 16.43
N MET A 385 21.82 14.62 16.60
CA MET A 385 22.56 14.74 17.86
C MET A 385 22.88 16.21 18.21
N LEU A 386 23.25 17.03 17.22
CA LEU A 386 23.42 18.47 17.43
C LEU A 386 22.11 19.14 17.89
N ARG A 387 20.97 18.70 17.35
CA ARG A 387 19.65 19.16 17.80
C ARG A 387 19.33 18.73 19.24
N VAL A 388 19.72 17.52 19.63
CA VAL A 388 19.64 17.07 21.04
C VAL A 388 20.40 18.04 21.94
N CYS A 389 21.66 18.37 21.60
CA CYS A 389 22.45 19.33 22.37
C CYS A 389 21.79 20.71 22.42
N SER A 390 21.31 21.22 21.27
CA SER A 390 20.65 22.52 21.16
C SER A 390 19.39 22.64 22.03
N ASN A 391 18.60 21.57 22.14
CA ASN A 391 17.30 21.59 22.80
C ASN A 391 17.34 21.19 24.28
N LEU A 392 18.26 20.28 24.65
CA LEU A 392 18.31 19.72 26.01
C LEU A 392 19.38 20.36 26.89
N ILE A 393 20.43 20.95 26.31
CA ILE A 393 21.48 21.64 27.08
C ILE A 393 21.17 23.14 27.11
N PRO A 394 21.10 23.78 28.28
CA PRO A 394 20.92 25.22 28.38
C PRO A 394 22.02 26.01 27.65
N PRO A 395 21.75 27.23 27.16
CA PRO A 395 22.76 28.12 26.60
C PRO A 395 23.95 28.34 27.54
N GLY A 396 25.16 28.12 27.03
CA GLY A 396 26.40 28.33 27.77
C GLY A 396 27.57 27.49 27.24
N LYS A 397 28.71 27.58 27.93
CA LYS A 397 29.97 26.93 27.52
C LYS A 397 29.85 25.42 27.34
N GLU A 398 29.05 24.75 28.16
CA GLU A 398 28.83 23.30 28.07
C GLU A 398 28.14 22.88 26.76
N ARG A 399 27.12 23.64 26.33
CA ARG A 399 26.43 23.42 25.06
C ARG A 399 27.38 23.63 23.89
N THR A 400 28.14 24.73 23.91
CA THR A 400 29.12 25.06 22.87
C THR A 400 30.21 23.99 22.78
N ALA A 401 30.78 23.55 23.91
CA ALA A 401 31.76 22.48 23.93
C ALA A 401 31.20 21.15 23.38
N SER A 402 29.97 20.79 23.77
CA SER A 402 29.30 19.56 23.33
C SER A 402 29.02 19.58 21.82
N MET A 403 28.45 20.67 21.31
CA MET A 403 28.15 20.83 19.89
C MET A 403 29.42 20.85 19.03
N THR A 404 30.47 21.57 19.48
CA THR A 404 31.78 21.60 18.80
C THR A 404 32.42 20.22 18.74
N SER A 405 32.33 19.42 19.81
CA SER A 405 32.85 18.05 19.82
C SER A 405 32.16 17.16 18.79
N VAL A 406 30.81 17.20 18.73
CA VAL A 406 30.02 16.45 17.74
C VAL A 406 30.31 16.92 16.32
N PHE A 407 30.39 18.24 16.10
CA PHE A 407 30.70 18.82 14.80
C PHE A 407 32.11 18.46 14.31
N ARG A 408 33.12 18.52 15.19
CA ARG A 408 34.50 18.13 14.86
C ARG A 408 34.54 16.70 14.34
N ARG A 409 33.87 15.76 15.02
CA ARG A 409 33.80 14.37 14.56
C ARG A 409 33.05 14.23 13.22
N CYS A 410 31.94 14.96 13.04
CA CYS A 410 31.20 15.00 11.78
C CYS A 410 32.08 15.50 10.61
N LYS A 411 32.89 16.53 10.86
CA LYS A 411 33.86 17.10 9.93
C LYS A 411 34.96 16.08 9.59
N ASP A 412 35.56 15.46 10.60
CA ASP A 412 36.67 14.52 10.42
C ASP A 412 36.22 13.25 9.68
N GLU A 413 34.98 12.80 9.91
CA GLU A 413 34.38 11.67 9.18
C GLU A 413 33.84 12.07 7.80
N GLY A 414 33.59 13.37 7.55
CA GLY A 414 33.20 13.90 6.24
C GLY A 414 31.70 13.83 5.94
N PHE A 415 30.86 13.99 6.96
CA PHE A 415 29.39 13.94 6.87
C PHE A 415 28.70 15.30 7.03
N VAL A 416 29.43 16.41 6.86
CA VAL A 416 28.89 17.76 7.03
C VAL A 416 28.03 18.14 5.83
N ASN A 417 26.76 18.40 6.08
CA ASN A 417 25.83 18.93 5.10
C ASN A 417 25.13 20.20 5.63
N GLU A 418 24.24 20.77 4.83
CA GLU A 418 23.47 21.94 5.21
C GLU A 418 22.64 21.72 6.50
N THR A 419 22.13 20.49 6.73
CA THR A 419 21.33 20.19 7.93
C THR A 419 22.17 20.20 9.21
N VAL A 420 23.43 19.78 9.14
CA VAL A 420 24.39 19.82 10.27
C VAL A 420 24.72 21.27 10.60
N LEU A 421 25.03 22.10 9.59
CA LEU A 421 25.33 23.52 9.77
C LEU A 421 24.12 24.31 10.29
N ARG A 422 22.91 24.00 9.80
CA ARG A 422 21.66 24.56 10.32
C ARG A 422 21.45 24.19 11.79
N ALA A 423 21.79 22.97 12.19
CA ALA A 423 21.70 22.56 13.60
C ALA A 423 22.70 23.31 14.49
N MET A 424 23.92 23.58 13.99
CA MET A 424 24.89 24.44 14.68
C MET A 424 24.36 25.86 14.88
N ARG A 425 23.86 26.49 13.81
CA ARG A 425 23.28 27.85 13.85
C ARG A 425 22.06 27.95 14.76
N GLY A 426 21.26 26.89 14.85
CA GLY A 426 20.08 26.88 15.72
C GLY A 426 20.42 26.79 17.22
N GLY A 427 21.61 26.28 17.56
CA GLY A 427 22.00 26.02 18.93
C GLY A 427 23.08 26.95 19.49
N LEU A 428 23.76 27.76 18.69
CA LEU A 428 24.88 28.61 19.12
C LEU A 428 24.63 30.08 18.71
N SER A 429 25.27 31.03 19.39
CA SER A 429 25.35 32.40 18.88
C SER A 429 26.17 32.44 17.58
N GLU A 430 26.06 33.52 16.81
CA GLU A 430 26.82 33.67 15.57
C GLU A 430 28.33 33.58 15.81
N GLU A 431 28.82 34.23 16.87
CA GLU A 431 30.23 34.23 17.29
C GLU A 431 30.70 32.83 17.70
N GLU A 432 29.93 32.14 18.57
CA GLU A 432 30.23 30.77 19.01
C GLU A 432 30.21 29.79 17.84
N CYS A 433 29.31 29.99 16.88
CA CYS A 433 29.17 29.15 15.69
C CYS A 433 30.37 29.29 14.75
N ILE A 434 30.83 30.53 14.51
CA ILE A 434 32.03 30.81 13.71
C ILE A 434 33.27 30.20 14.38
N GLU A 435 33.42 30.38 15.70
CA GLU A 435 34.53 29.80 16.46
C GLU A 435 34.51 28.26 16.42
N ALA A 436 33.35 27.64 16.63
CA ALA A 436 33.18 26.19 16.62
C ALA A 436 33.45 25.56 15.25
N ILE A 437 33.05 26.23 14.17
CA ILE A 437 33.22 25.75 12.80
C ILE A 437 34.64 26.04 12.28
N GLY A 438 35.27 27.13 12.75
CA GLY A 438 36.59 27.58 12.31
C GLY A 438 36.60 28.20 10.90
N SER A 439 35.44 28.53 10.34
CA SER A 439 35.31 29.17 9.03
C SER A 439 34.00 29.94 8.93
N LYS A 440 34.10 31.27 8.72
CA LYS A 440 32.94 32.15 8.54
C LYS A 440 32.14 31.82 7.26
N VAL A 441 32.84 31.45 6.19
CA VAL A 441 32.20 31.07 4.92
C VAL A 441 31.40 29.78 5.08
N ALA A 442 31.98 28.78 5.76
CA ALA A 442 31.30 27.52 6.01
C ALA A 442 30.15 27.66 7.03
N SER A 443 30.25 28.59 8.00
CA SER A 443 29.15 28.85 8.95
C SER A 443 27.95 29.52 8.28
N GLU A 444 28.16 30.31 7.23
CA GLU A 444 27.11 31.00 6.47
C GLU A 444 26.60 30.18 5.26
N ALA A 445 27.23 29.05 4.96
CA ALA A 445 26.88 28.19 3.84
C ALA A 445 25.38 27.85 3.80
N LYS A 446 24.76 28.15 2.65
CA LYS A 446 23.34 27.84 2.36
C LYS A 446 23.20 26.79 1.27
N VAL A 447 24.19 26.67 0.39
CA VAL A 447 24.22 25.64 -0.65
C VAL A 447 25.40 24.71 -0.44
N ALA A 448 25.28 23.48 -0.93
CA ALA A 448 26.30 22.45 -0.74
C ALA A 448 27.67 22.85 -1.35
N GLY A 449 27.70 23.78 -2.30
CA GLY A 449 28.92 24.29 -2.92
C GLY A 449 29.79 25.16 -2.01
N ASP A 450 29.20 25.73 -0.96
CA ASP A 450 29.91 26.58 0.02
C ASP A 450 30.62 25.75 1.10
N ILE A 451 30.38 24.43 1.12
CA ILE A 451 30.94 23.49 2.10
C ILE A 451 32.19 22.84 1.49
N PRO A 452 33.35 22.87 2.18
CA PRO A 452 34.58 22.23 1.70
C PRO A 452 34.34 20.75 1.32
N GLU A 453 34.94 20.32 0.20
CA GLU A 453 34.70 18.98 -0.34
C GLU A 453 35.08 17.87 0.66
N GLU A 454 36.17 18.06 1.39
CA GLU A 454 36.65 17.15 2.43
C GLU A 454 35.61 16.92 3.54
N TRP A 455 34.82 17.95 3.86
CA TRP A 455 33.82 17.90 4.93
C TRP A 455 32.56 17.15 4.50
N ARG A 456 32.34 17.02 3.18
CA ARG A 456 31.14 16.41 2.60
C ARG A 456 31.43 15.15 1.79
N ARG A 457 32.65 14.59 1.87
CA ARG A 457 33.10 13.43 1.08
C ARG A 457 32.20 12.19 1.21
N ASN A 458 31.55 12.01 2.36
CA ASN A 458 30.65 10.89 2.64
C ASN A 458 29.17 11.30 2.66
N VAL A 459 28.85 12.53 2.26
CA VAL A 459 27.47 13.02 2.20
C VAL A 459 26.77 12.43 0.98
N THR A 460 25.70 11.66 1.22
CA THR A 460 24.89 11.13 0.12
C THR A 460 24.07 12.24 -0.50
N LYS A 461 24.21 12.47 -1.81
CA LYS A 461 23.36 13.40 -2.58
C LYS A 461 21.90 12.96 -2.41
N GLY A 462 21.04 13.89 -2.01
CA GLY A 462 19.66 13.65 -1.54
C GLY A 462 18.89 12.59 -2.33
N GLY A 463 18.48 11.55 -1.61
CA GLY A 463 17.60 10.48 -2.08
C GLY A 463 16.78 9.90 -0.93
N GLY A 464 16.33 10.75 -0.01
CA GLY A 464 15.39 10.39 1.05
C GLY A 464 13.97 10.31 0.51
N GLY A 465 13.70 9.27 -0.28
CA GLY A 465 12.37 8.81 -0.60
C GLY A 465 12.45 7.30 -0.67
N PHE A 466 11.65 6.61 0.15
CA PHE A 466 11.44 5.17 0.05
C PHE A 466 11.18 4.80 -1.41
N ARG A 467 12.21 4.37 -2.15
CA ARG A 467 12.00 3.70 -3.43
C ARG A 467 11.48 2.32 -3.08
N ASN A 468 10.17 2.18 -3.25
CA ASN A 468 9.45 0.93 -3.27
C ASN A 468 10.21 -0.05 -4.17
N THR A 469 10.85 -1.06 -3.61
CA THR A 469 11.68 -2.05 -4.33
C THR A 469 10.86 -3.06 -5.15
N GLN A 470 9.65 -2.69 -5.59
CA GLN A 470 8.77 -3.55 -6.38
C GLN A 470 8.70 -3.23 -7.89
N GLN A 471 9.57 -2.37 -8.42
CA GLN A 471 9.69 -2.17 -9.87
C GLN A 471 11.13 -2.38 -10.34
N ARG A 472 11.60 -3.64 -10.30
CA ARG A 472 12.76 -4.10 -11.09
C ARG A 472 12.67 -5.60 -11.39
N ARG A 473 11.53 -6.04 -11.94
CA ARG A 473 11.39 -7.34 -12.65
C ARG A 473 10.29 -7.27 -13.71
N ARG A 474 10.46 -6.41 -14.72
CA ARG A 474 9.88 -6.58 -16.06
C ARG A 474 10.77 -5.83 -17.05
N GLY A 475 11.50 -6.57 -17.87
CA GLY A 475 12.48 -6.04 -18.83
C GLY A 475 13.71 -6.92 -18.88
N GLY A 476 13.62 -8.02 -19.62
CA GLY A 476 14.72 -8.97 -19.86
C GLY A 476 14.19 -10.40 -19.96
N GLY A 477 13.90 -10.83 -21.19
CA GLY A 477 13.34 -12.14 -21.54
C GLY A 477 12.37 -11.98 -22.69
#